data_AF-A0A2V9FZB6-F1
#
_entry.id   AF-A0A2V9FZB6-F1
#
_cell.length_a   1.000
_cell.length_b   1.000
_cell.length_c   1.000
_cell.angle_alpha   90.00
_cell.angle_beta   90.00
_cell.angle_gamma   90.00
#
_symmetry.space_group_name_H-M   'P 1'
#
loop_
_entity.id
_entity.type
_entity.pdbx_description
1 polymer ?
#
loop_
_entity_poly.entity_id
_entity_poly.type
_entity_poly.pdbx_seq_one_letter_code
_entity_poly.pdbx_strand_id
1 'polypeptide(L)'
;MVWPAHGSAQAGVGTGFWLVVDPSGAVRCGRLADGAGAPGRRTGLDAARQIGGTNGERNGMTDYPQRVSDSFYERKRLIRLRRKKENLRFWEEFRIIPRWLTALVAVLYVIALVIAITVNLAQAHNPNGNNMFPWELRDNPSLASLAMAGIVTAVSLMMAVMIFMVAYVNRDASRRGMSAALWTILVIILLPAWGFIGFVIYFLMREPMPYPCPQCGNSVGARFNFCPNCKCNLHPSCPQCKRELAETDKFCPYCGNDLKTAVSAIDVPAQGSV
;
A
#
# COMPACT_ATOMS: atom_id res chain seq x y z
N MET A 1 -1.29 28.75 41.48
CA MET A 1 -2.52 28.85 40.65
C MET A 1 -2.57 27.62 39.77
N VAL A 2 -3.40 26.65 40.16
CA VAL A 2 -3.52 25.33 39.52
C VAL A 2 -5.00 24.97 39.58
N TRP A 3 -5.59 24.69 38.40
CA TRP A 3 -6.82 23.94 38.03
C TRP A 3 -7.57 24.62 36.86
N PRO A 4 -8.41 23.90 36.08
CA PRO A 4 -8.19 22.59 35.46
C PRO A 4 -8.71 22.55 33.99
N ALA A 5 -8.50 21.40 33.34
CA ALA A 5 -9.09 21.07 32.05
C ALA A 5 -10.60 20.80 32.17
N HIS A 6 -11.39 21.37 31.25
CA HIS A 6 -12.76 20.95 30.96
C HIS A 6 -12.86 20.50 29.51
N GLY A 7 -13.28 19.25 29.32
CA GLY A 7 -13.79 18.77 28.04
C GLY A 7 -15.27 19.12 27.89
N SER A 8 -15.72 19.24 26.64
CA SER A 8 -17.11 19.01 26.27
C SER A 8 -17.19 18.66 24.78
N ALA A 9 -17.91 17.57 24.53
CA ALA A 9 -18.29 17.04 23.24
C ALA A 9 -19.29 17.94 22.51
N GLN A 10 -19.26 17.96 21.17
CA GLN A 10 -20.46 18.08 20.34
C GLN A 10 -20.35 17.16 19.11
N ALA A 11 -21.33 16.27 19.00
CA ALA A 11 -21.79 15.59 17.80
C ALA A 11 -22.29 16.63 16.77
N GLY A 12 -22.42 16.41 15.47
CA GLY A 12 -22.29 15.24 14.60
C GLY A 12 -23.16 15.49 13.36
N VAL A 13 -22.61 15.33 12.15
CA VAL A 13 -23.33 15.15 10.86
C VAL A 13 -22.28 14.53 9.93
N GLY A 14 -22.38 13.37 9.29
CA GLY A 14 -23.51 12.52 8.98
C GLY A 14 -23.47 12.20 7.49
N THR A 15 -22.59 11.30 7.02
CA THR A 15 -22.70 10.68 5.68
C THR A 15 -22.04 9.30 5.62
N GLY A 16 -22.88 8.27 5.76
CA GLY A 16 -22.87 6.98 5.03
C GLY A 16 -21.55 6.22 4.85
N PHE A 17 -21.17 5.42 5.84
CA PHE A 17 -20.23 4.31 5.65
C PHE A 17 -21.02 3.03 5.41
N TRP A 18 -20.94 2.48 4.20
CA TRP A 18 -21.48 1.16 3.88
C TRP A 18 -20.66 0.09 4.61
N LEU A 19 -21.24 -0.44 5.68
CA LEU A 19 -20.77 -1.64 6.38
C LEU A 19 -21.05 -2.85 5.49
N VAL A 20 -20.02 -3.33 4.79
CA VAL A 20 -20.00 -4.69 4.24
C VAL A 20 -19.40 -5.58 5.31
N VAL A 21 -20.24 -6.46 5.85
CA VAL A 21 -19.89 -7.49 6.83
C VAL A 21 -18.99 -8.55 6.17
N ASP A 22 -17.93 -8.90 6.90
CA ASP A 22 -16.94 -9.95 6.66
C ASP A 22 -17.52 -11.32 6.25
N PRO A 23 -16.70 -12.13 5.56
CA PRO A 23 -16.54 -13.51 5.95
C PRO A 23 -15.07 -13.83 6.28
N SER A 24 -14.83 -13.99 7.58
CA SER A 24 -14.02 -15.06 8.17
C SER A 24 -12.55 -15.20 7.73
N GLY A 25 -11.69 -14.50 8.46
CA GLY A 25 -10.27 -14.81 8.62
C GLY A 25 -9.80 -14.44 10.02
N ALA A 26 -10.57 -14.78 11.06
CA ALA A 26 -10.30 -14.35 12.42
C ALA A 26 -9.05 -15.04 12.99
N VAL A 27 -7.92 -14.33 12.98
CA VAL A 27 -6.79 -14.62 13.87
C VAL A 27 -7.23 -14.22 15.27
N ARG A 28 -7.57 -15.20 16.11
CA ARG A 28 -7.91 -14.96 17.52
C ARG A 28 -6.62 -14.64 18.29
N CYS A 29 -6.57 -13.45 18.88
CA CYS A 29 -5.51 -13.03 19.80
C CYS A 29 -5.67 -13.77 21.14
N GLY A 30 -4.90 -14.84 21.36
CA GLY A 30 -4.80 -15.52 22.65
C GLY A 30 -4.09 -14.62 23.67
N ARG A 31 -4.76 -14.33 24.79
CA ARG A 31 -4.20 -13.60 25.93
C ARG A 31 -3.15 -14.49 26.61
N LEU A 32 -1.86 -14.26 26.33
CA LEU A 32 -0.77 -14.93 27.04
C LEU A 32 -0.69 -14.40 28.47
N ALA A 33 -0.99 -15.27 29.43
CA ALA A 33 -0.78 -15.04 30.85
C ALA A 33 0.74 -14.95 31.12
N ASP A 34 1.14 -13.92 31.85
CA ASP A 34 2.53 -13.68 32.25
C ASP A 34 2.96 -14.74 33.28
N GLY A 35 3.76 -15.72 32.85
CA GLY A 35 4.38 -16.72 33.72
C GLY A 35 5.75 -16.25 34.22
N ALA A 36 5.77 -15.64 35.41
CA ALA A 36 6.99 -15.47 36.20
C ALA A 36 7.45 -16.84 36.74
N GLY A 37 8.72 -17.18 36.56
CA GLY A 37 9.33 -18.36 37.21
C GLY A 37 10.27 -19.15 36.30
N ALA A 38 11.49 -18.66 36.12
CA ALA A 38 12.59 -19.47 35.60
C ALA A 38 13.58 -19.76 36.74
N PRO A 39 13.66 -20.98 37.27
CA PRO A 39 14.88 -21.43 37.94
C PRO A 39 15.88 -21.85 36.86
N GLY A 40 17.06 -21.22 36.87
CA GLY A 40 18.18 -21.67 36.07
C GLY A 40 18.67 -23.04 36.50
N ARG A 41 19.52 -23.68 35.67
CA ARG A 41 20.77 -24.36 36.06
C ARG A 41 21.28 -25.38 35.01
N ARG A 42 22.60 -25.27 34.80
CA ARG A 42 23.62 -26.28 34.42
C ARG A 42 23.77 -26.71 32.95
N THR A 43 24.85 -26.16 32.40
CA THR A 43 25.92 -26.87 31.67
C THR A 43 26.11 -28.33 32.10
N GLY A 44 26.11 -29.23 31.12
CA GLY A 44 26.53 -30.62 31.26
C GLY A 44 27.00 -31.12 29.89
N LEU A 45 28.32 -31.23 29.75
CA LEU A 45 29.00 -32.05 28.75
C LEU A 45 28.66 -33.53 28.98
N ASP A 46 28.94 -34.33 27.95
CA ASP A 46 28.99 -35.80 27.90
C ASP A 46 27.71 -36.53 27.48
N ALA A 47 27.68 -36.93 26.21
CA ALA A 47 27.54 -38.34 25.82
C ALA A 47 27.61 -38.48 24.30
N ALA A 48 28.80 -38.84 23.81
CA ALA A 48 29.00 -39.33 22.46
C ALA A 48 28.19 -40.62 22.24
N ARG A 49 27.26 -40.60 21.28
CA ARG A 49 26.73 -41.83 20.68
C ARG A 49 27.17 -41.89 19.22
N GLN A 50 28.19 -42.72 18.99
CA GLN A 50 28.65 -43.13 17.69
C GLN A 50 27.52 -43.85 16.95
N ILE A 51 27.24 -43.43 15.72
CA ILE A 51 26.58 -44.26 14.70
C ILE A 51 27.56 -44.34 13.54
N GLY A 52 28.13 -45.52 13.34
CA GLY A 52 29.06 -45.82 12.27
C GLY A 52 28.36 -45.94 10.92
N GLY A 53 28.85 -45.14 9.98
CA GLY A 53 29.20 -45.47 8.59
C GLY A 53 28.24 -46.29 7.72
N THR A 54 27.69 -45.63 6.69
CA THR A 54 27.78 -46.14 5.31
C THR A 54 28.05 -44.99 4.34
N ASN A 55 29.09 -45.16 3.53
CA ASN A 55 29.44 -44.50 2.27
C ASN A 55 28.39 -43.57 1.64
N GLY A 56 28.82 -42.33 1.36
CA GLY A 56 28.07 -41.36 0.57
C GLY A 56 28.80 -40.02 0.41
N GLU A 57 30.10 -40.04 0.10
CA GLU A 57 30.80 -38.83 -0.33
C GLU A 57 30.26 -38.33 -1.67
N ARG A 58 30.11 -36.99 -1.74
CA ARG A 58 29.74 -36.14 -2.89
C ARG A 58 28.25 -35.99 -3.19
N ASN A 59 27.57 -35.10 -2.46
CA ASN A 59 26.42 -34.32 -2.96
C ASN A 59 26.20 -32.99 -2.18
N GLY A 60 27.25 -32.39 -1.60
CA GLY A 60 27.13 -31.16 -0.81
C GLY A 60 27.15 -29.84 -1.62
N MET A 61 27.60 -29.89 -2.88
CA MET A 61 27.80 -28.67 -3.70
C MET A 61 26.62 -28.37 -4.64
N THR A 62 25.79 -29.37 -4.94
CA THR A 62 24.61 -29.25 -5.81
C THR A 62 23.35 -28.86 -5.04
N ASP A 63 23.34 -29.00 -3.71
CA ASP A 63 22.16 -28.73 -2.87
C ASP A 63 21.91 -27.22 -2.65
N TYR A 64 22.96 -26.39 -2.65
CA TYR A 64 22.83 -24.93 -2.53
C TYR A 64 22.11 -24.26 -3.72
N PRO A 65 22.51 -24.49 -5.00
CA PRO A 65 21.79 -23.91 -6.13
C PRO A 65 20.34 -24.41 -6.21
N GLN A 66 20.09 -25.65 -5.79
CA GLN A 66 18.76 -26.27 -5.84
C GLN A 66 17.78 -25.67 -4.82
N ARG A 67 18.22 -25.44 -3.57
CA ARG A 67 17.43 -24.68 -2.57
C ARG A 67 17.13 -23.25 -3.00
N VAL A 68 18.07 -22.58 -3.65
CA VAL A 68 17.85 -21.20 -4.14
C VAL A 68 16.81 -21.22 -5.26
N SER A 69 16.87 -22.17 -6.20
CA SER A 69 15.84 -22.32 -7.23
C SER A 69 14.47 -22.62 -6.63
N ASP A 70 14.38 -23.54 -5.67
CA ASP A 70 13.11 -23.89 -5.02
C ASP A 70 12.53 -22.68 -4.28
N SER A 71 13.36 -21.93 -3.54
CA SER A 71 12.94 -20.67 -2.88
C SER A 71 12.39 -19.62 -3.86
N PHE A 72 12.96 -19.55 -5.07
CA PHE A 72 12.51 -18.67 -6.12
C PHE A 72 11.19 -19.14 -6.76
N TYR A 73 11.01 -20.45 -6.96
CA TYR A 73 9.77 -21.01 -7.48
C TYR A 73 8.62 -20.91 -6.47
N GLU A 74 8.88 -21.16 -5.18
CA GLU A 74 7.95 -20.92 -4.07
C GLU A 74 7.55 -19.43 -4.01
N ARG A 75 8.51 -18.49 -4.09
CA ARG A 75 8.21 -17.05 -4.14
C ARG A 75 7.36 -16.66 -5.35
N LYS A 76 7.68 -17.17 -6.55
CA LYS A 76 6.87 -16.93 -7.76
C LYS A 76 5.47 -17.51 -7.65
N ARG A 77 5.31 -18.66 -6.98
CA ARG A 77 4.02 -19.31 -6.74
C ARG A 77 3.17 -18.50 -5.77
N LEU A 78 3.75 -18.00 -4.68
CA LEU A 78 3.08 -17.11 -3.73
C LEU A 78 2.65 -15.79 -4.40
N ILE A 79 3.48 -15.22 -5.28
CA ILE A 79 3.12 -14.03 -6.08
C ILE A 79 1.94 -14.32 -7.01
N ARG A 80 1.91 -15.48 -7.67
CA ARG A 80 0.79 -15.90 -8.53
C ARG A 80 -0.51 -16.10 -7.73
N LEU A 81 -0.43 -16.65 -6.52
CA LEU A 81 -1.59 -16.85 -5.66
C LEU A 81 -2.13 -15.52 -5.09
N ARG A 82 -1.24 -14.59 -4.71
CA ARG A 82 -1.62 -13.23 -4.29
C ARG A 82 -2.33 -12.46 -5.42
N ARG A 83 -1.80 -12.56 -6.65
CA ARG A 83 -2.39 -11.92 -7.84
C ARG A 83 -3.79 -12.44 -8.19
N LYS A 84 -4.12 -13.69 -7.87
CA LYS A 84 -5.48 -14.24 -8.07
C LYS A 84 -6.47 -13.80 -6.99
N LYS A 85 -5.99 -13.43 -5.79
CA LYS A 85 -6.84 -13.00 -4.66
C LYS A 85 -7.05 -11.49 -4.63
N GLU A 86 -6.12 -10.73 -5.20
CA GLU A 86 -6.28 -9.30 -5.48
C GLU A 86 -7.16 -9.14 -6.72
N ASN A 87 -8.47 -9.00 -6.50
CA ASN A 87 -9.33 -8.32 -7.46
C ASN A 87 -8.82 -6.87 -7.52
N LEU A 88 -7.83 -6.62 -8.38
CA LEU A 88 -7.35 -5.28 -8.68
C LEU A 88 -8.50 -4.54 -9.38
N ARG A 89 -9.50 -4.10 -8.60
CA ARG A 89 -10.46 -3.10 -9.04
C ARG A 89 -9.67 -1.81 -9.18
N PHE A 90 -8.91 -1.73 -10.26
CA PHE A 90 -8.19 -0.55 -10.73
C PHE A 90 -9.10 0.69 -10.64
N TRP A 91 -10.38 0.52 -10.98
CA TRP A 91 -11.42 1.53 -10.86
C TRP A 91 -11.69 2.05 -9.44
N GLU A 92 -11.53 1.24 -8.39
CA GLU A 92 -11.63 1.71 -6.99
C GLU A 92 -10.43 2.58 -6.61
N GLU A 93 -9.27 2.32 -7.21
CA GLU A 93 -8.08 3.17 -7.06
C GLU A 93 -8.27 4.52 -7.78
N PHE A 94 -8.99 4.61 -8.91
CA PHE A 94 -9.29 5.92 -9.53
C PHE A 94 -10.26 6.77 -8.69
N ARG A 95 -11.11 6.14 -7.88
CA ARG A 95 -12.05 6.86 -7.01
C ARG A 95 -11.37 7.66 -5.89
N ILE A 96 -10.07 7.51 -5.75
CA ILE A 96 -9.22 8.28 -4.84
C ILE A 96 -9.23 9.77 -5.21
N ILE A 97 -9.30 10.07 -6.51
CA ILE A 97 -9.23 11.44 -7.01
C ILE A 97 -10.56 12.15 -6.72
N PRO A 98 -10.55 13.33 -6.10
CA PRO A 98 -11.78 14.02 -5.75
C PRO A 98 -12.55 14.47 -7.00
N ARG A 99 -13.87 14.26 -6.99
CA ARG A 99 -14.75 14.59 -8.12
C ARG A 99 -14.78 16.09 -8.47
N TRP A 100 -14.59 16.95 -7.48
CA TRP A 100 -14.52 18.40 -7.71
C TRP A 100 -13.29 18.78 -8.53
N LEU A 101 -12.16 18.10 -8.32
CA LEU A 101 -10.93 18.34 -9.08
C LEU A 101 -11.09 17.88 -10.52
N THR A 102 -11.68 16.70 -10.74
CA THR A 102 -11.97 16.22 -12.10
C THR A 102 -12.91 17.15 -12.85
N ALA A 103 -13.95 17.67 -12.16
CA ALA A 103 -14.87 18.64 -12.74
C ALA A 103 -14.17 19.96 -13.08
N LEU A 104 -13.33 20.48 -12.17
CA LEU A 104 -12.54 21.69 -12.40
C LEU A 104 -11.64 21.54 -13.63
N VAL A 105 -10.87 20.46 -13.73
CA VAL A 105 -9.98 20.20 -14.88
C VAL A 105 -10.78 20.11 -16.18
N ALA A 106 -11.93 19.43 -16.16
CA ALA A 106 -12.81 19.34 -17.33
C ALA A 106 -13.37 20.71 -17.74
N VAL A 107 -13.80 21.53 -16.77
CA VAL A 107 -14.30 22.89 -17.03
C VAL A 107 -13.20 23.78 -17.61
N LEU A 108 -11.99 23.79 -17.03
CA LEU A 108 -10.86 24.56 -17.55
C LEU A 108 -10.49 24.14 -18.97
N TYR A 109 -10.53 22.85 -19.28
CA TYR A 109 -10.29 22.35 -20.63
C TYR A 109 -11.34 22.85 -21.63
N VAL A 110 -12.63 22.80 -21.27
CA VAL A 110 -13.71 23.34 -22.12
C VAL A 110 -13.53 24.84 -22.33
N ILE A 111 -13.19 25.59 -21.28
CA ILE A 111 -12.90 27.03 -21.37
C ILE A 111 -11.72 27.28 -22.31
N ALA A 112 -10.64 26.51 -22.20
CA ALA A 112 -9.48 26.64 -23.07
C ALA A 112 -9.82 26.38 -24.55
N LEU A 113 -10.65 25.37 -24.84
CA LEU A 113 -11.15 25.11 -26.20
C LEU A 113 -12.01 26.25 -26.72
N VAL A 114 -12.95 26.75 -25.91
CA VAL A 114 -13.82 27.88 -26.30
C VAL A 114 -12.97 29.10 -26.63
N ILE A 115 -12.00 29.46 -25.78
CA ILE A 115 -11.09 30.58 -26.02
C ILE A 115 -10.26 30.36 -27.29
N ALA A 116 -9.68 29.16 -27.49
CA ALA A 116 -8.87 28.88 -28.67
C ALA A 116 -9.67 29.02 -29.97
N ILE A 117 -10.92 28.52 -29.98
CA ILE A 117 -11.81 28.60 -31.14
C ILE A 117 -12.28 30.04 -31.37
N THR A 118 -12.70 30.77 -30.34
CA THR A 118 -13.18 32.15 -30.48
C THR A 118 -12.06 33.08 -30.94
N VAL A 119 -10.85 32.94 -30.41
CA VAL A 119 -9.67 33.69 -30.84
C VAL A 119 -9.33 33.37 -32.29
N ASN A 120 -9.36 32.09 -32.69
CA ASN A 120 -9.11 31.69 -34.08
C ASN A 120 -10.11 32.32 -35.05
N LEU A 121 -11.41 32.24 -34.73
CA LEU A 121 -12.48 32.81 -35.56
C LEU A 121 -12.43 34.33 -35.62
N ALA A 122 -12.14 35.00 -34.50
CA ALA A 122 -11.98 36.46 -34.47
C ALA A 122 -10.79 36.91 -35.33
N GLN A 123 -9.68 36.16 -35.28
CA GLN A 123 -8.48 36.49 -36.04
C GLN A 123 -8.64 36.25 -37.55
N ALA A 124 -9.55 35.36 -37.96
CA ALA A 124 -9.89 35.16 -39.37
C ALA A 124 -10.48 36.42 -40.03
N HIS A 125 -11.05 37.34 -39.25
CA HIS A 125 -11.61 38.62 -39.72
C HIS A 125 -10.67 39.82 -39.52
N ASN A 126 -9.42 39.60 -39.09
CA ASN A 126 -8.50 40.68 -38.77
C ASN A 126 -7.95 41.35 -40.06
N PRO A 127 -8.18 42.66 -40.27
CA PRO A 127 -7.70 43.38 -41.46
C PRO A 127 -6.18 43.52 -41.53
N ASN A 128 -5.45 43.34 -40.42
CA ASN A 128 -3.98 43.43 -40.36
C ASN A 128 -3.27 42.12 -40.76
N GLY A 129 -4.01 41.11 -41.20
CA GLY A 129 -3.49 39.79 -41.59
C GLY A 129 -3.41 38.80 -40.43
N ASN A 130 -3.64 37.52 -40.73
CA ASN A 130 -3.72 36.43 -39.77
C ASN A 130 -2.48 35.51 -39.82
N ASN A 131 -1.35 35.97 -39.25
CA ASN A 131 -0.08 35.23 -39.23
C ASN A 131 0.01 34.06 -38.23
N MET A 132 -1.11 33.63 -37.66
CA MET A 132 -1.12 32.57 -36.62
C MET A 132 -0.83 31.18 -37.17
N PHE A 133 -1.32 30.87 -38.39
CA PHE A 133 -1.13 29.58 -39.04
C PHE A 133 -0.21 29.71 -40.25
N PRO A 134 0.52 28.63 -40.59
CA PRO A 134 1.21 28.54 -41.85
C PRO A 134 0.19 28.64 -43.00
N TRP A 135 0.65 29.06 -44.17
CA TRP A 135 -0.21 29.49 -45.27
C TRP A 135 -1.14 28.36 -45.76
N GLU A 136 -0.75 27.10 -45.61
CA GLU A 136 -1.53 25.91 -45.96
C GLU A 136 -2.83 25.76 -45.14
N LEU A 137 -2.85 26.28 -43.92
CA LEU A 137 -4.01 26.21 -43.00
C LEU A 137 -4.83 27.50 -42.98
N ARG A 138 -4.36 28.57 -43.63
CA ARG A 138 -4.95 29.92 -43.56
C ARG A 138 -6.26 30.04 -44.32
N ASP A 139 -6.36 29.37 -45.47
CA ASP A 139 -7.49 29.49 -46.38
C ASP A 139 -8.73 28.69 -45.90
N ASN A 140 -8.53 27.76 -44.97
CA ASN A 140 -9.58 26.88 -44.46
C ASN A 140 -9.78 27.06 -42.94
N PRO A 141 -10.71 27.93 -42.49
CA PRO A 141 -10.86 28.27 -41.07
C PRO A 141 -11.29 27.09 -40.19
N SER A 142 -11.99 26.11 -40.75
CA SER A 142 -12.38 24.87 -40.08
C SER A 142 -11.17 23.98 -39.77
N LEU A 143 -10.25 23.82 -40.73
CA LEU A 143 -9.04 23.02 -40.56
C LEU A 143 -8.08 23.65 -39.54
N ALA A 144 -7.91 24.98 -39.57
CA ALA A 144 -7.14 25.71 -38.56
C ALA A 144 -7.71 25.53 -37.14
N SER A 145 -9.04 25.56 -37.01
CA SER A 145 -9.72 25.34 -35.73
C SER A 145 -9.48 23.93 -35.18
N LEU A 146 -9.52 22.90 -36.04
CA LEU A 146 -9.24 21.52 -35.65
C LEU A 146 -7.78 21.31 -35.24
N ALA A 147 -6.83 21.92 -35.96
CA ALA A 147 -5.42 21.85 -35.61
C ALA A 147 -5.16 22.46 -34.21
N MET A 148 -5.74 23.62 -33.92
CA MET A 148 -5.67 24.24 -32.59
C MET A 148 -6.32 23.40 -31.51
N ALA A 149 -7.51 22.87 -31.78
CA ALA A 149 -8.19 21.98 -30.84
C ALA A 149 -7.28 20.79 -30.50
N GLY A 150 -6.64 20.16 -31.50
CA GLY A 150 -5.69 19.07 -31.31
C GLY A 150 -4.47 19.44 -30.44
N ILE A 151 -3.87 20.61 -30.65
CA ILE A 151 -2.74 21.08 -29.83
C ILE A 151 -3.20 21.35 -28.39
N VAL A 152 -4.32 22.05 -28.23
CA VAL A 152 -4.90 22.37 -26.91
C VAL A 152 -5.28 21.10 -26.17
N THR A 153 -5.88 20.10 -26.84
CA THR A 153 -6.21 18.82 -26.22
C THR A 153 -4.96 18.07 -25.78
N ALA A 154 -3.92 18.02 -26.61
CA ALA A 154 -2.67 17.34 -26.27
C ALA A 154 -1.98 17.96 -25.04
N VAL A 155 -1.85 19.28 -25.01
CA VAL A 155 -1.25 20.01 -23.88
C VAL A 155 -2.12 19.88 -22.63
N SER A 156 -3.44 20.01 -22.77
CA SER A 156 -4.38 19.88 -21.65
C SER A 156 -4.38 18.47 -21.07
N LEU A 157 -4.29 17.43 -21.91
CA LEU A 157 -4.20 16.04 -21.49
C LEU A 157 -2.89 15.79 -20.74
N MET A 158 -1.76 16.27 -21.27
CA MET A 158 -0.47 16.16 -20.59
C MET A 158 -0.54 16.83 -19.21
N MET A 159 -1.04 18.07 -19.13
CA MET A 159 -1.19 18.78 -17.85
C MET A 159 -2.16 18.09 -16.90
N ALA A 160 -3.29 17.57 -17.40
CA ALA A 160 -4.27 16.85 -16.59
C ALA A 160 -3.66 15.57 -15.98
N VAL A 161 -2.88 14.81 -16.75
CA VAL A 161 -2.15 13.64 -16.23
C VAL A 161 -1.23 14.04 -15.10
N MET A 162 -0.47 15.14 -15.25
CA MET A 162 0.43 15.61 -14.20
C MET A 162 -0.32 16.07 -12.94
N ILE A 163 -1.42 16.82 -13.10
CA ILE A 163 -2.28 17.27 -11.99
C ILE A 163 -2.86 16.08 -11.25
N PHE A 164 -3.39 15.08 -11.96
CA PHE A 164 -3.96 13.88 -11.34
C PHE A 164 -2.91 13.03 -10.66
N MET A 165 -1.69 12.94 -11.20
CA MET A 165 -0.60 12.21 -10.58
C MET A 165 -0.17 12.87 -9.26
N VAL A 166 -0.06 14.19 -9.23
CA VAL A 166 0.24 14.95 -8.00
C VAL A 166 -0.89 14.82 -6.98
N ALA A 167 -2.15 14.94 -7.41
CA ALA A 167 -3.32 14.76 -6.55
C ALA A 167 -3.39 13.33 -5.98
N TYR A 168 -3.03 12.33 -6.77
CA TYR A 168 -2.93 10.94 -6.32
C TYR A 168 -1.90 10.80 -5.20
N VAL A 169 -0.68 11.34 -5.38
CA VAL A 169 0.38 11.33 -4.35
C VAL A 169 -0.09 12.00 -3.07
N ASN A 170 -0.73 13.18 -3.16
CA ASN A 170 -1.26 13.89 -2.00
C ASN A 170 -2.24 13.01 -1.21
N ARG A 171 -3.23 12.45 -1.93
CA ARG A 171 -4.30 11.70 -1.32
C ARG A 171 -3.83 10.35 -0.79
N ASP A 172 -2.85 9.74 -1.44
CA ASP A 172 -2.28 8.49 -0.98
C ASP A 172 -1.36 8.67 0.24
N ALA A 173 -0.51 9.69 0.25
CA ALA A 173 0.33 10.01 1.41
C ALA A 173 -0.53 10.29 2.65
N SER A 174 -1.61 11.05 2.48
CA SER A 174 -2.58 11.33 3.55
C SER A 174 -3.22 10.06 4.12
N ARG A 175 -3.50 9.05 3.28
CA ARG A 175 -4.08 7.77 3.73
C ARG A 175 -3.09 6.85 4.42
N ARG A 176 -1.80 7.05 4.18
CA ARG A 176 -0.71 6.30 4.83
C ARG A 176 -0.24 6.94 6.14
N GLY A 177 -0.87 8.05 6.57
CA GLY A 177 -0.49 8.77 7.79
C GLY A 177 0.83 9.54 7.66
N MET A 178 1.35 9.70 6.44
CA MET A 178 2.56 10.49 6.17
C MET A 178 2.18 11.95 5.90
N SER A 179 3.12 12.88 6.09
CA SER A 179 2.94 14.31 5.82
C SER A 179 2.74 14.57 4.32
N ALA A 180 1.47 14.53 3.87
CA ALA A 180 1.10 14.61 2.46
C ALA A 180 1.66 15.85 1.74
N ALA A 181 1.65 17.00 2.43
CA ALA A 181 2.17 18.25 1.88
C ALA A 181 3.66 18.16 1.51
N LEU A 182 4.50 17.62 2.41
CA LEU A 182 5.94 17.51 2.17
C LEU A 182 6.25 16.63 0.97
N TRP A 183 5.58 15.48 0.87
CA TRP A 183 5.73 14.58 -0.27
C TRP A 183 5.27 15.22 -1.59
N THR A 184 4.18 15.97 -1.57
CA THR A 184 3.70 16.65 -2.78
C THR A 184 4.58 17.80 -3.21
N ILE A 185 5.12 18.57 -2.26
CA ILE A 185 6.07 19.65 -2.53
C ILE A 185 7.35 19.07 -3.14
N LEU A 186 7.86 17.98 -2.57
CA LEU A 186 9.01 17.26 -3.11
C LEU A 186 8.78 16.84 -4.58
N VAL A 187 7.63 16.23 -4.86
CA VAL A 187 7.27 15.83 -6.23
C VAL A 187 7.18 17.03 -7.15
N ILE A 188 6.48 18.11 -6.77
CA ILE A 188 6.29 19.31 -7.59
C ILE A 188 7.63 19.99 -7.93
N ILE A 189 8.57 20.05 -6.99
CA ILE A 189 9.89 20.66 -7.20
C ILE A 189 10.75 19.81 -8.15
N LEU A 190 10.69 18.49 -8.04
CA LEU A 190 11.48 17.58 -8.88
C LEU A 190 10.89 17.41 -10.29
N LEU A 191 9.60 17.66 -10.46
CA LEU A 191 8.85 17.48 -11.70
C LEU A 191 9.42 18.25 -12.91
N PRO A 192 9.68 19.57 -12.83
CA PRO A 192 10.22 20.31 -13.98
C PRO A 192 11.68 20.00 -14.27
N ALA A 193 12.50 19.69 -13.25
CA ALA A 193 13.94 19.53 -13.41
C ALA A 193 14.37 18.09 -13.75
N TRP A 194 13.64 17.09 -13.24
CA TRP A 194 14.02 15.68 -13.31
C TRP A 194 12.85 14.77 -13.73
N GLY A 195 11.75 15.34 -14.20
CA GLY A 195 10.58 14.62 -14.70
C GLY A 195 9.96 13.73 -13.64
N PHE A 196 10.02 12.41 -13.86
CA PHE A 196 9.32 11.43 -13.03
C PHE A 196 10.09 10.96 -11.78
N ILE A 197 11.32 11.44 -11.55
CA ILE A 197 12.13 10.95 -10.42
C ILE A 197 11.44 11.15 -9.07
N GLY A 198 10.72 12.26 -8.89
CA GLY A 198 10.00 12.54 -7.65
C GLY A 198 8.94 11.48 -7.34
N PHE A 199 8.24 11.00 -8.38
CA PHE A 199 7.28 9.92 -8.24
C PHE A 199 7.96 8.60 -7.91
N VAL A 200 9.10 8.28 -8.56
CA VAL A 200 9.86 7.06 -8.26
C VAL A 200 10.31 7.05 -6.80
N ILE A 201 10.87 8.15 -6.31
CA ILE A 201 11.30 8.30 -4.92
C ILE A 201 10.10 8.11 -3.97
N TYR A 202 8.97 8.76 -4.27
CA TYR A 202 7.74 8.60 -3.50
C TYR A 202 7.30 7.14 -3.41
N PHE A 203 7.25 6.42 -4.54
CA PHE A 203 6.83 5.02 -4.56
C PHE A 203 7.79 4.10 -3.79
N LEU A 204 9.09 4.40 -3.79
CA LEU A 204 10.09 3.63 -3.03
C LEU A 204 9.99 3.87 -1.52
N MET A 205 9.71 5.10 -1.09
CA MET A 205 9.62 5.45 0.33
C MET A 205 8.21 5.31 0.92
N ARG A 206 7.23 4.89 0.11
CA ARG A 206 5.83 4.74 0.52
C ARG A 206 5.66 3.71 1.64
N GLU A 207 5.20 4.16 2.79
CA GLU A 207 4.92 3.27 3.93
C GLU A 207 3.67 2.40 3.71
N PRO A 208 3.61 1.17 4.27
CA PRO A 208 2.43 0.33 4.16
C PRO A 208 1.20 1.01 4.78
N MET A 209 0.01 0.71 4.25
CA MET A 209 -1.24 1.30 4.75
C MET A 209 -1.49 0.88 6.21
N PRO A 210 -1.88 1.80 7.09
CA PRO A 210 -2.32 1.44 8.43
C PRO A 210 -3.62 0.65 8.37
N TYR A 211 -3.81 -0.27 9.31
CA TYR A 211 -5.03 -1.07 9.42
C TYR A 211 -5.58 -1.03 10.86
N PRO A 212 -6.90 -1.24 11.04
CA PRO A 212 -7.49 -1.23 12.37
C PRO A 212 -7.16 -2.51 13.13
N CYS A 213 -6.84 -2.39 14.42
CA CYS A 213 -6.64 -3.54 15.29
C CYS A 213 -7.95 -4.34 15.46
N PRO A 214 -7.95 -5.69 15.33
CA PRO A 214 -9.17 -6.51 15.42
C PRO A 214 -9.81 -6.53 16.81
N GLN A 215 -9.07 -6.20 17.88
CA GLN A 215 -9.59 -6.20 19.24
C GLN A 215 -10.15 -4.84 19.68
N CYS A 216 -9.48 -3.74 19.34
CA CYS A 216 -9.80 -2.40 19.87
C CYS A 216 -10.13 -1.35 18.80
N GLY A 217 -9.96 -1.67 17.51
CA GLY A 217 -10.21 -0.74 16.41
C GLY A 217 -9.16 0.35 16.21
N ASN A 218 -8.12 0.43 17.06
CA ASN A 218 -7.08 1.45 16.93
C ASN A 218 -6.27 1.28 15.63
N SER A 219 -6.01 2.35 14.89
CA SER A 219 -5.20 2.31 13.67
C SER A 219 -3.74 2.04 14.00
N VAL A 220 -3.19 0.96 13.45
CA VAL A 220 -1.80 0.55 13.67
C VAL A 220 -1.08 0.39 12.33
N GLY A 221 0.19 0.78 12.31
CA GLY A 221 1.06 0.57 11.15
C GLY A 221 1.48 -0.91 11.03
N ALA A 222 1.71 -1.38 9.81
CA ALA A 222 2.05 -2.79 9.55
C ALA A 222 3.41 -3.26 10.12
N ARG A 223 4.22 -2.35 10.63
CA ARG A 223 5.52 -2.64 11.25
C ARG A 223 5.46 -2.94 12.74
N PHE A 224 4.31 -2.75 13.39
CA PHE A 224 4.16 -3.01 14.83
C PHE A 224 3.73 -4.45 15.07
N ASN A 225 4.45 -5.15 15.95
CA ASN A 225 4.12 -6.51 16.38
C ASN A 225 2.98 -6.54 17.40
N PHE A 226 2.86 -5.51 18.25
CA PHE A 226 1.82 -5.43 19.27
C PHE A 226 1.07 -4.11 19.15
N CYS A 227 -0.24 -4.16 19.42
CA CYS A 227 -1.05 -2.95 19.47
C CYS A 227 -0.64 -2.09 20.68
N PRO A 228 -0.31 -0.81 20.50
CA PRO A 228 0.09 0.06 21.61
C PRO A 228 -1.06 0.35 22.59
N ASN A 229 -2.32 0.17 22.18
CA ASN A 229 -3.48 0.45 23.04
C ASN A 229 -3.93 -0.80 23.82
N CYS A 230 -4.04 -1.96 23.17
CA CYS A 230 -4.61 -3.17 23.79
C CYS A 230 -3.63 -4.33 24.01
N LYS A 231 -2.35 -4.19 23.60
CA LYS A 231 -1.33 -5.24 23.68
C LYS A 231 -1.65 -6.52 22.87
N CYS A 232 -2.69 -6.52 22.02
CA CYS A 232 -2.94 -7.66 21.12
C CYS A 232 -1.77 -7.83 20.14
N ASN A 233 -1.38 -9.10 19.94
CA ASN A 233 -0.37 -9.49 18.99
C ASN A 233 -0.91 -9.42 17.57
N LEU A 234 -0.35 -8.53 16.76
CA LEU A 234 -0.76 -8.25 15.38
C LEU A 234 -0.14 -9.24 14.40
N HIS A 235 1.05 -9.77 14.71
CA HIS A 235 1.75 -10.74 13.89
C HIS A 235 1.91 -12.06 14.65
N PRO A 236 1.59 -13.22 14.04
CA PRO A 236 1.74 -14.50 14.73
C PRO A 236 3.19 -14.72 15.16
N SER A 237 3.39 -15.11 16.42
CA SER A 237 4.70 -15.40 17.00
C SER A 237 4.81 -16.85 17.44
N CYS A 238 5.98 -17.46 17.31
CA CYS A 238 6.20 -18.84 17.72
C CYS A 238 6.05 -19.02 19.24
N PRO A 239 5.30 -20.02 19.72
CA PRO A 239 5.16 -20.26 21.16
C PRO A 239 6.47 -20.70 21.84
N GLN A 240 7.35 -21.39 21.11
CA GLN A 240 8.58 -21.96 21.67
C GLN A 240 9.74 -20.95 21.70
N CYS A 241 9.94 -20.19 20.61
CA CYS A 241 11.08 -19.27 20.48
C CYS A 241 10.69 -17.78 20.46
N LYS A 242 9.39 -17.44 20.52
CA LYS A 242 8.84 -16.06 20.53
C LYS A 242 9.24 -15.17 19.35
N ARG A 243 9.76 -15.75 18.26
CA ARG A 243 10.06 -15.03 17.01
C ARG A 243 8.83 -14.86 16.16
N GLU A 244 8.79 -13.78 15.38
CA GLU A 244 7.77 -13.48 14.38
C GLU A 244 7.73 -14.58 13.30
N LEU A 245 6.53 -14.90 12.83
CA LEU A 245 6.26 -15.92 11.83
C LEU A 245 5.44 -15.33 10.69
N ALA A 246 5.62 -15.85 9.48
CA ALA A 246 4.69 -15.55 8.41
C ALA A 246 3.39 -16.33 8.61
N GLU A 247 2.25 -15.71 8.30
CA GLU A 247 0.91 -16.32 8.45
C GLU A 247 0.73 -17.66 7.70
N THR A 248 1.57 -17.94 6.70
CA THR A 248 1.52 -19.15 5.87
C THR A 248 2.44 -20.27 6.33
N ASP A 249 3.25 -20.05 7.37
CA ASP A 249 4.25 -21.02 7.80
C ASP A 249 3.61 -22.17 8.59
N LYS A 250 3.89 -23.41 8.18
CA LYS A 250 3.44 -24.62 8.91
C LYS A 250 4.35 -24.96 10.08
N PHE A 251 5.62 -24.62 9.95
CA PHE A 251 6.69 -24.88 10.90
C PHE A 251 7.48 -23.58 11.12
N CYS A 252 8.00 -23.35 12.33
CA CYS A 252 8.86 -22.20 12.58
C CYS A 252 10.22 -22.37 11.87
N PRO A 253 10.67 -21.40 11.04
CA PRO A 253 11.94 -21.49 10.33
C PRO A 253 13.16 -21.39 11.25
N TYR A 254 12.99 -20.95 12.51
CA TYR A 254 14.09 -20.75 13.46
C TYR A 254 14.28 -21.92 14.43
N CYS A 255 13.19 -22.60 14.84
CA CYS A 255 13.25 -23.65 15.84
C CYS A 255 12.65 -24.99 15.38
N GLY A 256 12.03 -25.04 14.20
CA GLY A 256 11.40 -26.25 13.68
C GLY A 256 10.06 -26.63 14.33
N ASN A 257 9.55 -25.83 15.28
CA ASN A 257 8.30 -26.14 15.98
C ASN A 257 7.09 -26.14 15.04
N ASP A 258 6.25 -27.17 15.17
CA ASP A 258 4.97 -27.32 14.48
C ASP A 258 3.94 -26.27 14.95
N LEU A 259 3.50 -25.41 14.03
CA LEU A 259 2.58 -24.32 14.34
C LEU A 259 1.10 -24.78 14.29
N LYS A 260 0.83 -25.90 13.60
CA LYS A 260 -0.51 -26.49 13.49
C LYS A 260 -1.02 -27.04 14.84
N THR A 261 -0.11 -27.55 15.66
CA THR A 261 -0.42 -28.14 16.97
C THR A 261 -0.65 -27.07 18.04
N ALA A 262 0.03 -25.92 17.94
CA ALA A 262 -0.10 -24.83 18.90
C ALA A 262 -1.48 -24.16 18.89
N VAL A 263 -2.14 -24.07 17.73
CA VAL A 263 -3.52 -23.55 17.62
C VAL A 263 -4.53 -24.51 18.27
N SER A 264 -4.26 -25.82 18.25
CA SER A 264 -5.16 -26.84 18.80
C SER A 264 -5.02 -27.00 20.33
N ALA A 265 -3.91 -26.55 20.92
CA ALA A 265 -3.64 -26.67 22.35
C ALA A 265 -4.24 -25.53 23.21
N ILE A 266 -4.76 -24.47 22.59
CA ILE A 266 -5.40 -23.34 23.30
C ILE A 266 -6.93 -23.55 23.43
N ASP A 267 -7.52 -24.45 22.64
CA ASP A 267 -8.97 -24.67 22.62
C ASP A 267 -9.50 -25.78 23.55
N VAL A 268 -8.66 -26.50 24.32
CA VAL A 268 -9.16 -27.48 25.30
C VAL A 268 -8.19 -27.54 26.50
N PRO A 269 -8.63 -27.08 27.70
CA PRO A 269 -9.25 -28.03 28.62
C PRO A 269 -10.44 -27.42 29.39
N ALA A 270 -11.65 -27.69 28.93
CA ALA A 270 -12.80 -27.87 29.83
C ALA A 270 -13.03 -29.37 29.98
N GLN A 271 -12.29 -29.93 30.94
CA GLN A 271 -12.67 -30.99 31.87
C GLN A 271 -13.41 -32.22 31.30
N GLY A 272 -12.70 -33.36 31.30
CA GLY A 272 -13.34 -34.66 31.48
C GLY A 272 -13.56 -34.97 32.97
N SER A 273 -14.41 -35.98 33.21
CA SER A 273 -14.80 -36.62 34.49
C SER A 273 -15.86 -35.85 35.29
N VAL A 274 -17.02 -36.41 35.68
CA VAL A 274 -17.45 -37.80 35.94
C VAL A 274 -18.90 -37.99 35.47
#